data_AF-A0A2S5LAN3-F1
#
_entry.id   AF-A0A2S5LAN3-F1
#
_cell.length_a   1.000
_cell.length_b   1.000
_cell.length_c   1.000
_cell.angle_alpha   90.00
_cell.angle_beta   90.00
_cell.angle_gamma   90.00
#
_symmetry.space_group_name_H-M   'P 1'
#
loop_
_entity.id
_entity.type
_entity.pdbx_description
1 polymer ?
#
loop_
_entity_poly.entity_id
_entity_poly.type
_entity_poly.pdbx_seq_one_letter_code
_entity_poly.pdbx_strand_id
1 'polypeptide(L)'
;LYREVCVLLFFRYGITPTANKLYQYVRRGSMSAPADALNKFWSELREKSRVRIERPDIPENISTLAGDLIANLWNEAQKAAQAGFSELVDNATSEILKYRLQSEVAEQKSKENRQLLTETQAELENALKRLSETENLRQVDINTLAHKEKSLKSLENEKSFLEIELTKGQANFLAQVDKLHDSLKISDQRFRALESKALLDVDRERQRAAMLAKEISRLNQAITKTRLSNNYQLSKQEVLINSLRENIGMLKGQLKESQRHQADAMKILNRVKK
;
A
#
# COMPACT_ATOMS: atom_id res chain seq x y z
N LEU A 1 -43.76 97.70 45.50
CA LEU A 1 -43.30 97.28 44.15
C LEU A 1 -41.80 97.41 43.92
N TYR A 2 -41.22 98.59 43.66
CA TYR A 2 -39.79 98.67 43.31
C TYR A 2 -38.85 98.06 44.36
N ARG A 3 -39.11 98.30 45.65
CA ARG A 3 -38.37 97.70 46.78
C ARG A 3 -38.43 96.17 46.80
N GLU A 4 -39.60 95.58 46.55
CA GLU A 4 -39.79 94.12 46.58
C GLU A 4 -39.07 93.43 45.43
N VAL A 5 -39.04 94.07 44.25
CA VAL A 5 -38.27 93.58 43.10
C VAL A 5 -36.76 93.65 43.38
N CYS A 6 -36.27 94.72 44.04
CA CYS A 6 -34.88 94.75 44.51
C CYS A 6 -34.57 93.58 45.46
N VAL A 7 -35.45 93.32 46.43
CA VAL A 7 -35.30 92.21 47.39
C VAL A 7 -35.28 90.86 46.67
N LEU A 8 -36.22 90.62 45.75
CA LEU A 8 -36.29 89.37 44.98
C LEU A 8 -35.05 89.15 44.11
N LEU A 9 -34.62 90.17 43.36
CA LEU A 9 -33.43 90.06 42.50
C LEU A 9 -32.17 89.76 43.31
N PHE A 10 -31.99 90.48 44.42
CA PHE A 10 -30.77 90.37 45.22
C PHE A 10 -30.72 89.09 46.06
N PHE A 11 -31.76 88.79 46.85
CA PHE A 11 -31.73 87.65 47.79
C PHE A 11 -32.09 86.31 47.17
N ARG A 12 -33.00 86.28 46.19
CA ARG A 12 -33.47 85.00 45.62
C ARG A 12 -32.68 84.57 44.39
N TYR A 13 -32.23 85.53 43.59
CA TYR A 13 -31.55 85.25 42.32
C TYR A 13 -30.08 85.65 42.29
N GLY A 14 -29.57 86.33 43.33
CA GLY A 14 -28.17 86.76 43.39
C GLY A 14 -27.80 87.79 42.32
N ILE A 15 -28.78 88.47 41.71
CA ILE A 15 -28.56 89.46 40.65
C ILE A 15 -28.53 90.85 41.28
N THR A 16 -27.50 91.64 40.94
CA THR A 16 -27.42 93.04 41.39
C THR A 16 -28.53 93.88 40.74
N PRO A 17 -29.46 94.45 41.54
CA PRO A 17 -30.52 95.28 40.99
C PRO A 17 -29.92 96.55 40.39
N THR A 18 -30.31 96.86 39.15
CA THR A 18 -29.92 98.06 38.39
C THR A 18 -31.16 98.85 38.01
N ALA A 19 -31.06 100.18 37.91
CA ALA A 19 -32.20 101.05 37.61
C ALA A 19 -32.95 100.64 36.33
N ASN A 20 -32.22 100.22 35.29
CA ASN A 20 -32.79 99.71 34.05
C ASN A 20 -33.59 98.40 34.24
N LYS A 21 -33.06 97.44 35.00
CA LYS A 21 -33.77 96.17 35.26
C LYS A 21 -35.04 96.42 36.08
N LEU A 22 -34.97 97.29 37.09
CA LEU A 22 -36.11 97.67 37.91
C LEU A 22 -37.21 98.35 37.09
N TYR A 23 -36.83 99.24 36.17
CA TYR A 23 -37.78 99.87 35.25
C TYR A 23 -38.45 98.84 34.34
N GLN A 24 -37.69 97.89 33.79
CA GLN A 24 -38.20 96.85 32.89
C GLN A 24 -39.22 95.90 33.54
N TYR A 25 -39.06 95.57 34.82
CA TYR A 25 -39.94 94.65 35.55
C TYR A 25 -41.19 95.30 36.16
N VAL A 26 -41.10 96.57 36.59
CA VAL A 26 -42.21 97.26 37.28
C VAL A 26 -43.06 98.12 36.33
N ARG A 27 -42.46 98.64 35.23
CA ARG A 27 -43.11 99.42 34.14
C ARG A 27 -44.16 100.45 34.61
N ARG A 28 -43.97 101.07 35.78
CA ARG A 28 -44.93 102.01 36.42
C ARG A 28 -44.18 103.06 37.23
N GLY A 29 -44.23 104.34 36.83
CA GLY A 29 -43.65 105.46 37.61
C GLY A 29 -42.88 106.46 36.73
N SER A 30 -42.43 107.57 37.34
CA SER A 30 -41.54 108.54 36.67
C SER A 30 -40.14 107.96 36.46
N MET A 31 -39.39 108.52 35.51
CA MET A 31 -38.07 108.03 35.12
C MET A 31 -37.03 108.05 36.27
N SER A 32 -37.25 108.85 37.32
CA SER A 32 -36.39 108.95 38.51
C SER A 32 -36.74 107.96 39.64
N ALA A 33 -37.98 107.44 39.68
CA ALA A 33 -38.46 106.57 40.76
C ALA A 33 -37.68 105.24 40.94
N PRO A 34 -37.18 104.56 39.87
CA PRO A 34 -36.36 103.36 40.02
C PRO A 34 -35.00 103.63 40.67
N ALA A 35 -34.39 104.79 40.37
CA ALA A 35 -33.10 105.18 40.93
C ALA A 35 -33.22 105.51 42.43
N ASP A 36 -34.27 106.24 42.81
CA ASP A 36 -34.55 106.56 44.22
C ASP A 36 -34.87 105.32 45.05
N ALA A 37 -35.66 104.38 44.50
CA ALA A 37 -35.98 103.13 45.17
C ALA A 37 -34.75 102.21 45.32
N LEU A 38 -33.85 102.21 44.33
CA LEU A 38 -32.58 101.48 44.38
C LEU A 38 -31.62 102.09 45.42
N ASN A 39 -31.52 103.42 45.47
CA ASN A 39 -30.71 104.12 46.47
C ASN A 39 -31.24 103.86 47.88
N LYS A 40 -32.57 103.95 48.10
CA LYS A 40 -33.20 103.60 49.37
C LYS A 40 -32.98 102.13 49.74
N PHE A 41 -33.11 101.21 48.79
CA PHE A 41 -32.86 99.78 49.03
C PHE A 41 -31.41 99.52 49.46
N TRP A 42 -30.41 100.09 48.77
CA TRP A 42 -29.00 99.93 49.16
C TRP A 42 -28.69 100.63 50.49
N SER A 43 -29.32 101.76 50.79
CA SER A 43 -29.18 102.43 52.08
C SER A 43 -29.72 101.56 53.21
N GLU A 44 -30.96 101.05 53.09
CA GLU A 44 -31.59 100.18 54.08
C GLU A 44 -30.88 98.83 54.22
N LEU A 45 -30.37 98.27 53.12
CA LEU A 45 -29.60 97.03 53.13
C LEU A 45 -28.29 97.23 53.90
N ARG A 46 -27.56 98.32 53.64
CA ARG A 46 -26.32 98.67 54.36
C ARG A 46 -26.57 98.99 55.83
N GLU A 47 -27.72 99.60 56.13
CA GLU A 47 -28.12 99.90 57.50
C GLU A 47 -28.45 98.62 58.28
N LYS A 48 -29.18 97.68 57.66
CA LYS A 48 -29.54 96.39 58.28
C LYS A 48 -28.41 95.35 58.28
N SER A 49 -27.47 95.42 57.35
CA SER A 49 -26.33 94.50 57.28
C SER A 49 -25.13 94.95 58.11
N ARG A 50 -25.15 96.18 58.65
CA ARG A 50 -24.16 96.62 59.62
C ARG A 50 -24.44 95.89 60.94
N VAL A 51 -23.55 94.97 61.29
CA VAL A 51 -23.44 94.47 62.66
C VAL A 51 -22.88 95.61 63.51
N ARG A 52 -23.73 96.57 63.89
CA ARG A 52 -23.42 97.45 65.02
C ARG A 52 -23.84 96.70 66.27
N ILE A 53 -22.89 96.44 67.16
CA ILE A 53 -23.18 96.04 68.53
C ILE A 53 -23.70 97.30 69.22
N GLU A 54 -24.98 97.65 69.01
CA GLU A 54 -25.62 98.75 69.75
C GLU A 54 -26.19 98.18 71.04
N ARG A 55 -25.32 98.08 72.05
CA ARG A 55 -25.75 98.15 73.44
C ARG A 55 -25.62 99.62 73.87
N PRO A 56 -26.64 100.20 74.53
CA PRO A 56 -26.68 101.63 74.89
C PRO A 56 -25.54 102.11 75.81
N ASP A 57 -24.69 101.21 76.31
CA ASP A 57 -23.57 101.52 77.22
C ASP A 57 -22.18 101.34 76.59
N ILE A 58 -22.05 101.15 75.26
CA ILE A 58 -20.75 100.92 74.60
C ILE A 58 -20.39 102.09 73.66
N PRO A 59 -19.22 102.74 73.84
CA PRO A 59 -18.76 103.83 72.96
C PRO A 59 -18.62 103.40 71.49
N GLU A 60 -19.00 104.28 70.55
CA GLU A 60 -18.98 103.99 69.11
C GLU A 60 -17.63 103.48 68.60
N ASN A 61 -16.51 104.01 69.14
CA ASN A 61 -15.15 103.58 68.81
C ASN A 61 -14.92 102.08 69.07
N ILE A 62 -15.53 101.51 70.11
CA ILE A 62 -15.38 100.08 70.46
C ILE A 62 -16.26 99.22 69.55
N SER A 63 -17.44 99.71 69.16
CA SER A 63 -18.33 99.01 68.23
C SER A 63 -17.74 98.91 66.82
N THR A 64 -17.09 99.99 66.34
CA THR A 64 -16.38 99.97 65.05
C THR A 64 -15.17 99.05 65.07
N LEU A 65 -14.36 99.10 66.13
CA LEU A 65 -13.21 98.20 66.30
C LEU A 65 -13.63 96.73 66.35
N ALA A 66 -14.74 96.41 67.03
CA ALA A 66 -15.28 95.05 67.07
C ALA A 66 -15.79 94.58 65.71
N GLY A 67 -16.47 95.46 64.95
CA GLY A 67 -16.92 95.16 63.58
C GLY A 67 -15.76 94.90 62.62
N ASP A 68 -14.70 95.71 62.68
CA ASP A 68 -13.50 95.54 61.86
C ASP A 68 -12.76 94.24 62.21
N LEU A 69 -12.68 93.88 63.50
CA LEU A 69 -12.07 92.63 63.94
C LEU A 69 -12.85 91.41 63.43
N ILE A 70 -14.18 91.43 63.49
CA ILE A 70 -15.02 90.34 62.97
C ILE A 70 -14.91 90.25 61.44
N ALA A 71 -14.87 91.38 60.72
CA ALA A 71 -14.69 91.38 59.28
C ALA A 71 -13.31 90.82 58.86
N ASN A 72 -12.26 91.17 59.59
CA ASN A 72 -10.92 90.62 59.38
C ASN A 72 -10.87 89.12 59.66
N LEU A 73 -11.44 88.68 60.80
CA LEU A 73 -11.54 87.26 61.15
C LEU A 73 -12.31 86.47 60.09
N TRP A 74 -13.43 87.00 59.58
CA TRP A 74 -14.20 86.39 58.50
C TRP A 74 -13.38 86.27 57.21
N ASN A 75 -12.67 87.33 56.82
CA ASN A 75 -11.82 87.32 55.63
C ASN A 75 -10.66 86.32 55.77
N GLU A 76 -10.02 86.23 56.94
CA GLU A 76 -8.97 85.24 57.20
C GLU A 76 -9.53 83.82 57.19
N ALA A 77 -10.67 83.57 57.84
CA ALA A 77 -11.35 82.27 57.80
C ALA A 77 -11.73 81.88 56.37
N GLN A 78 -12.22 82.83 55.56
CA GLN A 78 -12.59 82.58 54.16
C GLN A 78 -11.37 82.30 53.28
N LYS A 79 -10.25 83.01 53.48
CA LYS A 79 -8.98 82.71 52.82
C LYS A 79 -8.45 81.33 53.19
N ALA A 80 -8.49 80.97 54.48
CA ALA A 80 -8.06 79.67 54.96
C ALA A 80 -8.93 78.53 54.39
N ALA A 81 -10.25 78.71 54.37
CA ALA A 81 -11.18 77.75 53.78
C ALA A 81 -10.95 77.58 52.27
N GLN A 82 -10.68 78.69 51.55
CA GLN A 82 -10.43 78.63 50.11
C GLN A 82 -9.08 77.98 49.78
N ALA A 83 -8.04 78.24 50.59
CA ALA A 83 -6.74 77.56 50.46
C ALA A 83 -6.84 76.06 50.72
N GLY A 84 -7.55 75.65 51.78
CA GLY A 84 -7.80 74.24 52.07
C GLY A 84 -8.63 73.56 50.98
N PHE A 85 -9.61 74.25 50.40
CA PHE A 85 -10.38 73.74 49.28
C PHE A 85 -9.53 73.57 48.01
N SER A 86 -8.66 74.54 47.66
CA SER A 86 -7.76 74.38 46.51
C SER A 86 -6.80 73.22 46.70
N GLU A 87 -6.24 73.04 47.90
CA GLU A 87 -5.35 71.93 48.20
C GLU A 87 -6.07 70.56 48.07
N LEU A 88 -7.31 70.47 48.55
CA LEU A 88 -8.12 69.25 48.38
C LEU A 88 -8.42 68.96 46.90
N VAL A 89 -8.71 69.99 46.10
CA VAL A 89 -8.95 69.84 44.65
C VAL A 89 -7.68 69.41 43.92
N ASP A 90 -6.53 70.01 44.25
CA ASP A 90 -5.24 69.65 43.65
C ASP A 90 -4.83 68.21 44.02
N ASN A 91 -5.02 67.82 45.29
CA ASN A 91 -4.76 66.45 45.73
C ASN A 91 -5.69 65.45 45.01
N ALA A 92 -7.00 65.71 44.97
CA ALA A 92 -7.97 64.84 44.29
C ALA A 92 -7.70 64.73 42.79
N THR A 93 -7.36 65.83 42.11
CA THR A 93 -7.01 65.79 40.68
C THR A 93 -5.73 64.99 40.44
N SER A 94 -4.72 65.13 41.31
CA SER A 94 -3.49 64.34 41.22
C SER A 94 -3.74 62.84 41.40
N GLU A 95 -4.62 62.45 42.32
CA GLU A 95 -5.01 61.06 42.54
C GLU A 95 -5.79 60.50 41.35
N ILE A 96 -6.75 61.27 40.83
CA ILE A 96 -7.51 60.88 39.63
C ILE A 96 -6.56 60.65 38.44
N LEU A 97 -5.56 61.51 38.25
CA LEU A 97 -4.56 61.34 37.19
C LEU A 97 -3.72 60.08 37.40
N LYS A 98 -3.26 59.82 38.63
CA LYS A 98 -2.51 58.59 38.96
C LYS A 98 -3.33 57.33 38.66
N TYR A 99 -4.59 57.30 39.09
CA TYR A 99 -5.47 56.15 38.85
C TYR A 99 -5.82 55.98 37.38
N ARG A 100 -6.02 57.07 36.64
CA ARG A 100 -6.21 57.00 35.17
C ARG A 100 -5.00 56.40 34.48
N LEU A 101 -3.80 56.86 34.82
CA LEU A 101 -2.57 56.32 34.22
C LEU A 101 -2.38 54.84 34.58
N GLN A 102 -2.64 54.45 35.82
CA GLN A 102 -2.59 53.03 36.23
C GLN A 102 -3.63 52.18 35.49
N SER A 103 -4.86 52.69 35.30
CA SER A 103 -5.92 52.02 34.54
C SER A 103 -5.52 51.83 33.08
N GLU A 104 -4.96 52.86 32.45
CA GLU A 104 -4.51 52.80 31.05
C GLU A 104 -3.39 51.78 30.86
N VAL A 105 -2.40 51.77 31.76
CA VAL A 105 -1.31 50.77 31.74
C VAL A 105 -1.85 49.36 31.97
N ALA A 106 -2.82 49.18 32.88
CA ALA A 106 -3.46 47.89 33.11
C ALA A 106 -4.27 47.41 31.89
N GLU A 107 -4.97 48.32 31.22
CA GLU A 107 -5.70 48.02 29.98
C GLU A 107 -4.75 47.64 28.84
N GLN A 108 -3.64 48.35 28.67
CA GLN A 108 -2.62 48.02 27.67
C GLN A 108 -2.05 46.62 27.91
N LYS A 109 -1.63 46.31 29.15
CA LYS A 109 -1.16 44.97 29.52
C LYS A 109 -2.22 43.90 29.32
N SER A 110 -3.48 44.19 29.61
CA SER A 110 -4.59 43.25 29.37
C SER A 110 -4.78 42.98 27.88
N LYS A 111 -4.66 44.00 27.02
CA LYS A 111 -4.73 43.84 25.56
C LYS A 111 -3.55 43.02 25.03
N GLU A 112 -2.33 43.31 25.46
CA GLU A 112 -1.12 42.54 25.10
C GLU A 112 -1.25 41.08 25.52
N ASN A 113 -1.67 40.81 26.76
CA ASN A 113 -1.88 39.43 27.23
C ASN A 113 -2.98 38.70 26.45
N ARG A 114 -4.06 39.41 26.05
CA ARG A 114 -5.10 38.81 25.20
C ARG A 114 -4.57 38.47 23.82
N GLN A 115 -3.77 39.34 23.21
CA GLN A 115 -3.13 39.08 21.92
C GLN A 115 -2.22 37.87 22.00
N LEU A 116 -1.33 37.82 23.01
CA LEU A 116 -0.45 36.68 23.22
C LEU A 116 -1.23 35.38 23.47
N LEU A 117 -2.34 35.44 24.22
CA LEU A 117 -3.22 34.29 24.42
C LEU A 117 -3.83 33.81 23.10
N THR A 118 -4.32 34.73 22.25
CA THR A 118 -4.88 34.34 20.94
C THR A 118 -3.83 33.76 20.00
N GLU A 119 -2.60 34.29 20.02
CA GLU A 119 -1.49 33.78 19.22
C GLU A 119 -1.08 32.37 19.67
N THR A 120 -0.88 32.17 20.97
CA THR A 120 -0.55 30.85 21.54
C THR A 120 -1.67 29.82 21.34
N GLN A 121 -2.94 30.24 21.38
CA GLN A 121 -4.07 29.37 21.04
C GLN A 121 -4.04 28.96 19.56
N ALA A 122 -3.77 29.88 18.65
CA ALA A 122 -3.65 29.58 17.23
C ALA A 122 -2.45 28.65 16.93
N GLU A 123 -1.32 28.86 17.60
CA GLU A 123 -0.15 27.97 17.52
C GLU A 123 -0.47 26.57 18.04
N LEU A 124 -1.17 26.46 19.17
CA LEU A 124 -1.59 25.19 19.73
C LEU A 124 -2.55 24.45 18.79
N GLU A 125 -3.55 25.13 18.22
CA GLU A 125 -4.46 24.53 17.24
C GLU A 125 -3.71 24.02 16.00
N ASN A 126 -2.73 24.78 15.51
CA ASN A 126 -1.90 24.36 14.39
C ASN A 126 -1.00 23.16 14.74
N ALA A 127 -0.46 23.12 15.95
CA ALA A 127 0.31 21.98 16.44
C ALA A 127 -0.56 20.72 16.56
N LEU A 128 -1.80 20.85 17.07
CA LEU A 128 -2.76 19.75 17.16
C LEU A 128 -3.19 19.24 15.78
N LYS A 129 -3.36 20.11 14.79
CA LYS A 129 -3.62 19.70 13.39
C LYS A 129 -2.44 18.91 12.82
N ARG A 130 -1.21 19.38 13.01
CA ARG A 130 0.00 18.64 12.59
C ARG A 130 0.13 17.29 13.30
N LEU A 131 -0.23 17.23 14.58
CA LEU A 131 -0.21 15.98 15.34
C LEU A 131 -1.23 14.98 14.77
N SER A 132 -2.47 15.40 14.50
CA SER A 132 -3.48 14.52 13.92
C SER A 132 -3.13 14.07 12.50
N GLU A 133 -2.53 14.94 11.68
CA GLU A 133 -1.99 14.59 10.36
C GLU A 133 -0.90 13.53 10.45
N THR A 134 0.06 13.69 11.37
CA THR A 134 1.14 12.71 11.57
C THR A 134 0.63 11.39 12.15
N GLU A 135 -0.37 11.41 13.03
CA GLU A 135 -1.04 10.20 13.52
C GLU A 135 -1.78 9.46 12.41
N ASN A 136 -2.46 10.18 11.51
CA ASN A 136 -3.12 9.59 10.35
C ASN A 136 -2.11 8.94 9.40
N LEU A 137 -1.00 9.62 9.08
CA LEU A 137 0.08 9.05 8.28
C LEU A 137 0.68 7.80 8.93
N ARG A 138 0.93 7.85 10.25
CA ARG A 138 1.43 6.70 11.00
C ARG A 138 0.47 5.51 10.94
N GLN A 139 -0.84 5.74 10.97
CA GLN A 139 -1.81 4.66 10.81
C GLN A 139 -1.81 4.06 9.40
N VAL A 140 -1.68 4.88 8.36
CA VAL A 140 -1.50 4.39 7.00
C VAL A 140 -0.23 3.54 6.90
N ASP A 141 0.89 3.99 7.48
CA ASP A 141 2.14 3.23 7.49
C ASP A 141 1.99 1.88 8.20
N ILE A 142 1.36 1.84 9.38
CA ILE A 142 1.08 0.59 10.11
C ILE A 142 0.24 -0.37 9.25
N ASN A 143 -0.81 0.13 8.60
CA ASN A 143 -1.66 -0.70 7.75
C ASN A 143 -0.92 -1.22 6.52
N THR A 144 -0.06 -0.39 5.89
CA THR A 144 0.75 -0.82 4.74
C THR A 144 1.81 -1.85 5.15
N LEU A 145 2.43 -1.69 6.32
CA LEU A 145 3.38 -2.68 6.87
C LEU A 145 2.67 -4.00 7.17
N ALA A 146 1.52 -3.98 7.83
CA ALA A 146 0.72 -5.19 8.10
C ALA A 146 0.31 -5.90 6.80
N HIS A 147 -0.07 -5.15 5.76
CA HIS A 147 -0.37 -5.72 4.45
C HIS A 147 0.87 -6.36 3.81
N LYS A 148 2.02 -5.66 3.83
CA LYS A 148 3.30 -6.18 3.30
C LYS A 148 3.74 -7.44 4.04
N GLU A 149 3.64 -7.48 5.37
CA GLU A 149 3.95 -8.67 6.17
C GLU A 149 3.06 -9.86 5.82
N LYS A 150 1.76 -9.63 5.60
CA LYS A 150 0.83 -10.69 5.18
C LYS A 150 1.21 -11.24 3.80
N SER A 151 1.51 -10.35 2.85
CA SER A 151 1.95 -10.74 1.50
C SER A 151 3.28 -11.49 1.53
N LEU A 152 4.23 -11.08 2.37
CA LEU A 152 5.51 -11.75 2.56
C LEU A 152 5.30 -13.17 3.09
N LYS A 153 4.50 -13.34 4.15
CA LYS A 153 4.15 -14.67 4.68
C LYS A 153 3.48 -15.56 3.64
N SER A 154 2.59 -15.01 2.82
CA SER A 154 1.96 -15.76 1.72
C SER A 154 2.99 -16.23 0.70
N LEU A 155 3.95 -15.37 0.35
CA LEU A 155 4.99 -15.68 -0.62
C LEU A 155 6.01 -16.70 -0.07
N GLU A 156 6.33 -16.64 1.24
CA GLU A 156 7.14 -17.65 1.91
C GLU A 156 6.45 -19.01 1.92
N ASN A 157 5.14 -19.05 2.18
CA ASN A 157 4.36 -20.27 2.12
C ASN A 157 4.34 -20.85 0.70
N GLU A 158 4.11 -20.02 -0.32
CA GLU A 158 4.14 -20.44 -1.72
C GLU A 158 5.52 -20.96 -2.13
N LYS A 159 6.60 -20.27 -1.73
CA LYS A 159 7.97 -20.72 -1.95
C LYS A 159 8.22 -22.09 -1.34
N SER A 160 7.88 -22.29 -0.06
CA SER A 160 8.07 -23.58 0.62
C SER A 160 7.25 -24.70 -0.03
N PHE A 161 6.03 -24.38 -0.49
CA PHE A 161 5.19 -25.31 -1.23
C PHE A 161 5.85 -25.72 -2.56
N LEU A 162 6.31 -24.76 -3.36
CA LEU A 162 7.00 -25.01 -4.63
C LEU A 162 8.31 -25.79 -4.44
N GLU A 163 9.07 -25.52 -3.39
CA GLU A 163 10.28 -26.30 -3.05
C GLU A 163 9.94 -27.76 -2.74
N ILE A 164 8.84 -28.01 -2.01
CA ILE A 164 8.35 -29.36 -1.75
C ILE A 164 7.89 -30.04 -3.04
N GLU A 165 7.17 -29.33 -3.92
CA GLU A 165 6.74 -29.89 -5.20
C GLU A 165 7.92 -30.20 -6.13
N LEU A 166 8.92 -29.32 -6.19
CA LEU A 166 10.14 -29.52 -6.97
C LEU A 166 10.91 -30.75 -6.49
N THR A 167 11.14 -30.88 -5.18
CA THR A 167 11.85 -32.03 -4.60
C THR A 167 11.09 -33.34 -4.81
N LYS A 168 9.75 -33.34 -4.68
CA LYS A 168 8.91 -34.49 -5.04
C LYS A 168 9.01 -34.82 -6.52
N GLY A 169 8.97 -33.81 -7.39
CA GLY A 169 9.12 -33.98 -8.84
C GLY A 169 10.46 -34.61 -9.20
N GLN A 170 11.55 -34.11 -8.62
CA GLN A 170 12.90 -34.66 -8.78
C GLN A 170 12.98 -36.12 -8.31
N ALA A 171 12.44 -36.44 -7.13
CA ALA A 171 12.43 -37.80 -6.60
C ALA A 171 11.62 -38.76 -7.50
N ASN A 172 10.45 -38.33 -7.97
CA ASN A 172 9.61 -39.11 -8.88
C ASN A 172 10.27 -39.32 -10.24
N PHE A 173 11.00 -38.32 -10.75
CA PHE A 173 11.75 -38.43 -11.99
C PHE A 173 12.90 -39.42 -11.85
N LEU A 174 13.70 -39.34 -10.78
CA LEU A 174 14.76 -40.30 -10.50
C LEU A 174 14.20 -41.73 -10.39
N ALA A 175 13.10 -41.92 -9.65
CA ALA A 175 12.46 -43.22 -9.53
C ALA A 175 11.94 -43.77 -10.87
N GLN A 176 11.51 -42.90 -11.79
CA GLN A 176 11.12 -43.32 -13.15
C GLN A 176 12.34 -43.69 -13.99
N VAL A 177 13.44 -42.94 -13.90
CA VAL A 177 14.70 -43.25 -14.58
C VAL A 177 15.25 -44.60 -14.11
N ASP A 178 15.25 -44.86 -12.80
CA ASP A 178 15.70 -46.13 -12.23
C ASP A 178 14.84 -47.31 -12.73
N LYS A 179 13.51 -47.15 -12.74
CA LYS A 179 12.60 -48.16 -13.32
C LYS A 179 12.87 -48.42 -14.80
N LEU A 180 13.15 -47.38 -15.57
CA LEU A 180 13.50 -47.53 -16.99
C LEU A 180 14.83 -48.27 -17.14
N HIS A 181 15.85 -47.93 -16.35
CA HIS A 181 17.13 -48.67 -16.35
C HIS A 181 16.94 -50.14 -15.98
N ASP A 182 16.15 -50.45 -14.97
CA ASP A 182 15.87 -51.84 -14.58
C ASP A 182 15.12 -52.59 -15.69
N SER A 183 14.12 -51.96 -16.31
CA SER A 183 13.38 -52.55 -17.43
C SER A 183 14.27 -52.80 -18.65
N LEU A 184 15.17 -51.85 -18.95
CA LEU A 184 16.14 -51.97 -20.04
C LEU A 184 17.12 -53.12 -19.76
N LYS A 185 17.66 -53.20 -18.55
CA LYS A 185 18.56 -54.27 -18.11
C LYS A 185 17.90 -55.65 -18.23
N ILE A 186 16.64 -55.78 -17.83
CA ILE A 186 15.88 -57.04 -18.00
C ILE A 186 15.67 -57.34 -19.49
N SER A 187 15.34 -56.34 -20.30
CA SER A 187 15.17 -56.54 -21.75
C SER A 187 16.48 -56.97 -22.42
N ASP A 188 17.61 -56.35 -22.08
CA ASP A 188 18.94 -56.70 -22.58
C ASP A 188 19.32 -58.13 -22.19
N GLN A 189 19.06 -58.53 -20.94
CA GLN A 189 19.27 -59.91 -20.50
C GLN A 189 18.43 -60.91 -21.31
N ARG A 190 17.16 -60.58 -21.59
CA ARG A 190 16.28 -61.41 -22.44
C ARG A 190 16.80 -61.46 -23.88
N PHE A 191 17.24 -60.33 -24.45
CA PHE A 191 17.82 -60.27 -25.78
C PHE A 191 19.10 -61.11 -25.87
N ARG A 192 20.01 -61.02 -24.90
CA ARG A 192 21.21 -61.85 -24.83
C ARG A 192 20.90 -63.34 -24.71
N ALA A 193 19.89 -63.71 -23.93
CA ALA A 193 19.44 -65.09 -23.82
C ALA A 193 18.85 -65.63 -25.15
N LEU A 194 18.05 -64.81 -25.83
CA LEU A 194 17.51 -65.14 -27.16
C LEU A 194 18.61 -65.23 -28.21
N GLU A 195 19.57 -64.31 -28.21
CA GLU A 195 20.75 -64.31 -29.10
C GLU A 195 21.56 -65.60 -28.91
N SER A 196 21.86 -65.98 -27.67
CA SER A 196 22.57 -67.22 -27.34
C SER A 196 21.80 -68.47 -27.81
N LYS A 197 20.50 -68.52 -27.56
CA LYS A 197 19.65 -69.63 -28.04
C LYS A 197 19.63 -69.71 -29.57
N ALA A 198 19.48 -68.57 -30.26
CA ALA A 198 19.47 -68.52 -31.71
C ALA A 198 20.80 -69.00 -32.31
N LEU A 199 21.94 -68.63 -31.71
CA LEU A 199 23.26 -69.13 -32.12
C LEU A 199 23.37 -70.65 -31.94
N LEU A 200 22.91 -71.19 -30.81
CA LEU A 200 22.90 -72.64 -30.58
C LEU A 200 22.00 -73.40 -31.56
N ASP A 201 20.83 -72.85 -31.88
CA ASP A 201 19.92 -73.46 -32.84
C ASP A 201 20.52 -73.40 -34.26
N VAL A 202 21.19 -72.31 -34.64
CA VAL A 202 21.96 -72.22 -35.90
C VAL A 202 23.08 -73.26 -35.95
N ASP A 203 23.83 -73.46 -34.87
CA ASP A 203 24.89 -74.46 -34.82
C ASP A 203 24.35 -75.90 -34.87
N ARG A 204 23.20 -76.17 -34.24
CA ARG A 204 22.50 -77.46 -34.37
C ARG A 204 22.04 -77.71 -35.80
N GLU A 205 21.46 -76.71 -36.45
CA GLU A 205 21.05 -76.82 -37.85
C GLU A 205 22.26 -77.00 -38.79
N ARG A 206 23.39 -76.34 -38.52
CA ARG A 206 24.66 -76.57 -39.25
C ARG A 206 25.16 -78.01 -39.07
N GLN A 207 25.12 -78.55 -37.86
CA GLN A 207 25.51 -79.94 -37.59
C GLN A 207 24.59 -80.94 -38.29
N ARG A 208 23.27 -80.73 -38.24
CA ARG A 208 22.28 -81.54 -38.98
C ARG A 208 22.53 -81.48 -40.48
N ALA A 209 22.73 -80.30 -41.04
CA ALA A 209 23.06 -80.11 -42.45
C ALA A 209 24.36 -80.84 -42.83
N ALA A 210 25.39 -80.78 -41.98
CA ALA A 210 26.65 -81.50 -42.21
C ALA A 210 26.48 -83.03 -42.16
N MET A 211 25.64 -83.56 -41.27
CA MET A 211 25.33 -84.99 -41.19
C MET A 211 24.54 -85.46 -42.42
N LEU A 212 23.51 -84.71 -42.81
CA LEU A 212 22.74 -84.98 -44.03
C LEU A 212 23.63 -84.92 -45.28
N ALA A 213 24.54 -83.94 -45.38
CA ALA A 213 25.51 -83.88 -46.47
C ALA A 213 26.42 -85.12 -46.52
N LYS A 214 26.89 -85.63 -45.37
CA LYS A 214 27.66 -86.88 -45.31
C LYS A 214 26.83 -88.09 -45.73
N GLU A 215 25.58 -88.16 -45.30
CA GLU A 215 24.66 -89.26 -45.65
C GLU A 215 24.31 -89.26 -47.14
N ILE A 216 24.01 -88.09 -47.72
CA ILE A 216 23.83 -87.90 -49.17
C ILE A 216 25.09 -88.34 -49.92
N SER A 217 26.28 -87.97 -49.45
CA SER A 217 27.55 -88.40 -50.07
C SER A 217 27.71 -89.93 -50.01
N ARG A 218 27.41 -90.58 -48.87
CA ARG A 218 27.43 -92.04 -48.73
C ARG A 218 26.41 -92.73 -49.64
N LEU A 219 25.18 -92.24 -49.68
CA LEU A 219 24.13 -92.77 -50.57
C LEU A 219 24.52 -92.61 -52.04
N ASN A 220 25.08 -91.46 -52.43
CA ASN A 220 25.61 -91.25 -53.77
C ASN A 220 26.73 -92.25 -54.09
N GLN A 221 27.65 -92.51 -53.16
CA GLN A 221 28.69 -93.53 -53.34
C GLN A 221 28.11 -94.96 -53.44
N ALA A 222 27.07 -95.28 -52.69
CA ALA A 222 26.39 -96.59 -52.78
C ALA A 222 25.64 -96.74 -54.11
N ILE A 223 24.95 -95.69 -54.56
CA ILE A 223 24.27 -95.63 -55.86
C ILE A 223 25.29 -95.75 -57.00
N THR A 224 26.43 -95.07 -56.94
CA THR A 224 27.47 -95.22 -57.97
C THR A 224 28.06 -96.63 -57.97
N LYS A 225 28.34 -97.23 -56.81
CA LYS A 225 28.81 -98.63 -56.71
C LYS A 225 27.80 -99.65 -57.27
N THR A 226 26.53 -99.52 -56.89
CA THR A 226 25.47 -100.40 -57.40
C THR A 226 25.26 -100.21 -58.89
N ARG A 227 25.28 -98.98 -59.40
CA ARG A 227 25.27 -98.70 -60.85
C ARG A 227 26.44 -99.36 -61.57
N LEU A 228 27.66 -99.25 -61.04
CA LEU A 228 28.84 -99.90 -61.62
C LEU A 228 28.71 -101.43 -61.62
N SER A 229 28.23 -102.03 -60.52
CA SER A 229 27.97 -103.47 -60.43
C SER A 229 26.89 -103.93 -61.42
N ASN A 230 25.78 -103.20 -61.50
CA ASN A 230 24.70 -103.48 -62.45
C ASN A 230 25.19 -103.35 -63.90
N ASN A 231 25.99 -102.33 -64.22
CA ASN A 231 26.61 -102.17 -65.54
C ASN A 231 27.56 -103.34 -65.85
N TYR A 232 28.32 -103.81 -64.85
CA TYR A 232 29.17 -104.99 -65.00
C TYR A 232 28.35 -106.28 -65.23
N GLN A 233 27.25 -106.47 -64.47
CA GLN A 233 26.34 -107.59 -64.68
C GLN A 233 25.64 -107.54 -66.04
N LEU A 234 25.19 -106.35 -66.47
CA LEU A 234 24.63 -106.10 -67.80
C LEU A 234 25.64 -106.46 -68.88
N SER A 235 26.90 -106.02 -68.76
CA SER A 235 27.97 -106.40 -69.70
C SER A 235 28.20 -107.92 -69.73
N LYS A 236 28.20 -108.59 -68.57
CA LYS A 236 28.32 -110.06 -68.52
C LYS A 236 27.12 -110.76 -69.17
N GLN A 237 25.91 -110.26 -68.95
CA GLN A 237 24.69 -110.75 -69.60
C GLN A 237 24.72 -110.49 -71.11
N GLU A 238 25.21 -109.33 -71.56
CA GLU A 238 25.40 -109.02 -72.98
C GLU A 238 26.39 -109.99 -73.64
N VAL A 239 27.51 -110.29 -72.98
CA VAL A 239 28.47 -111.31 -73.46
C VAL A 239 27.82 -112.70 -73.50
N LEU A 240 27.06 -113.10 -72.48
CA LEU A 240 26.32 -114.36 -72.48
C LEU A 240 25.28 -114.41 -73.60
N ILE A 241 24.48 -113.36 -73.79
CA ILE A 241 23.51 -113.26 -74.88
C ILE A 241 24.23 -113.34 -76.24
N ASN A 242 25.36 -112.68 -76.40
CA ASN A 242 26.16 -112.76 -77.63
C ASN A 242 26.69 -114.18 -77.86
N SER A 243 27.20 -114.86 -76.83
CA SER A 243 27.62 -116.27 -76.92
C SER A 243 26.44 -117.23 -77.20
N LEU A 244 25.26 -116.99 -76.63
CA LEU A 244 24.06 -117.76 -76.93
C LEU A 244 23.55 -117.47 -78.35
N ARG A 245 23.63 -116.23 -78.84
CA ARG A 245 23.35 -115.87 -80.24
C ARG A 245 24.33 -116.55 -81.19
N GLU A 246 25.60 -116.61 -80.83
CA GLU A 246 26.64 -117.30 -81.59
C GLU A 246 26.42 -118.81 -81.60
N ASN A 247 26.07 -119.42 -80.46
CA ASN A 247 25.70 -120.84 -80.35
C ASN A 247 24.41 -121.15 -81.12
N ILE A 248 23.39 -120.29 -81.08
CA ILE A 248 22.19 -120.41 -81.92
C ILE A 248 22.56 -120.26 -83.40
N GLY A 249 23.51 -119.38 -83.73
CA GLY A 249 24.09 -119.23 -85.07
C GLY A 249 24.78 -120.51 -85.53
N MET A 250 25.63 -121.12 -84.69
CA MET A 250 26.30 -122.39 -84.95
C MET A 250 25.30 -123.55 -85.07
N LEU A 251 24.32 -123.65 -84.17
CA LEU A 251 23.28 -124.68 -84.23
C LEU A 251 22.40 -124.53 -85.48
N LYS A 252 22.06 -123.30 -85.87
CA LYS A 252 21.38 -123.04 -87.15
C LYS A 252 22.28 -123.38 -88.35
N GLY A 253 23.59 -123.19 -88.22
CA GLY A 253 24.60 -123.61 -89.20
C GLY A 253 24.67 -125.13 -89.35
N GLN A 254 24.79 -125.86 -88.24
CA GLN A 254 24.78 -127.32 -88.18
C GLN A 254 23.44 -127.91 -88.65
N LEU A 255 22.32 -127.23 -88.38
CA LEU A 255 21.01 -127.61 -88.90
C LEU A 255 20.94 -127.41 -90.42
N LYS A 256 21.49 -126.31 -90.96
CA LYS A 256 21.61 -126.10 -92.41
C LYS A 256 22.55 -127.09 -93.08
N GLU A 257 23.65 -127.48 -92.43
CA GLU A 257 24.55 -128.52 -92.94
C GLU A 257 23.92 -129.91 -92.88
N SER A 258 23.21 -130.25 -91.81
CA SER A 258 22.43 -131.49 -91.72
C SER A 258 21.30 -131.54 -92.77
N GLN A 259 20.63 -130.42 -93.02
CA GLN A 259 19.65 -130.31 -94.11
C GLN A 259 20.29 -130.39 -95.50
N ARG A 260 21.52 -129.86 -95.69
CA ARG A 260 22.29 -130.04 -96.94
C ARG A 260 22.75 -131.50 -97.12
N HIS A 261 23.20 -132.16 -96.06
CA HIS A 261 23.54 -133.59 -96.09
C HIS A 261 22.32 -134.48 -96.36
N GLN A 262 21.12 -134.12 -95.87
CA GLN A 262 19.88 -134.80 -96.26
C GLN A 262 19.51 -134.53 -97.73
N ALA A 263 19.68 -133.30 -98.24
CA ALA A 263 19.38 -132.96 -99.63
C ALA A 263 20.35 -133.63 -100.63
N ASP A 264 21.62 -133.80 -100.27
CA ASP A 264 22.62 -134.47 -101.12
C ASP A 264 22.53 -136.01 -101.04
N ALA A 265 22.15 -136.58 -99.88
CA ALA A 265 21.83 -138.01 -99.78
C ALA A 265 20.59 -138.41 -100.59
N MET A 266 19.58 -137.52 -100.68
CA MET A 266 18.38 -137.77 -101.49
C MET A 266 18.67 -137.72 -103.01
N LYS A 267 19.72 -137.00 -103.44
CA LYS A 267 20.14 -136.93 -104.86
C LYS A 267 20.99 -138.12 -105.31
N ILE A 268 21.72 -138.77 -104.40
CA ILE A 268 22.58 -139.92 -104.74
C ILE A 268 21.79 -141.24 -104.82
N LEU A 269 20.71 -141.40 -104.04
CA LEU A 269 19.91 -142.63 -104.06
C LEU A 269 18.97 -142.77 -105.28
N ASN A 270 18.70 -141.67 -106.00
CA ASN A 270 17.93 -141.69 -107.25
C ASN A 270 18.77 -142.04 -108.52
N ARG A 271 20.06 -142.37 -108.39
CA ARG A 271 20.93 -142.75 -109.52
C ARG A 271 21.37 -144.22 -109.57
N VAL A 272 20.93 -145.08 -108.64
CA VAL A 272 21.31 -146.52 -108.61
C VAL A 272 20.10 -147.46 -108.81
N LYS A 273 18.98 -146.96 -109.36
CA LYS A 273 17.96 -147.81 -110.00
C LYS A 273 18.10 -147.74 -111.52
N LYS A 274 19.11 -148.41 -112.04
CA LYS A 274 19.16 -149.06 -113.36
C LYS A 274 20.27 -150.09 -113.36
#